data_AF-R9BZ15-F1
#
_entry.id   AF-R9BZ15-F1
#
_cell.length_a   1.000
_cell.length_b   1.000
_cell.length_c   1.000
_cell.angle_alpha   90.00
_cell.angle_beta   90.00
_cell.angle_gamma   90.00
#
_symmetry.space_group_name_H-M   'P 1'
#
loop_
_entity.id
_entity.type
_entity.pdbx_description
1 polymer ?
#
loop_
_entity_poly.entity_id
_entity_poly.type
_entity_poly.pdbx_seq_one_letter_code
_entity_poly.pdbx_strand_id
1 'polypeptide(L)'
;MEGILAFFRDFLKEPALLMGLMAFVGLVALRKPAHKVMSGTLKPILGYLMLGAGADFIVSNLNPLGEMIQKGFNISGVIPNNEAIVSVAQKVLGVETMSILVVGLIANLVVARFTKFKYIFLTGHHSFFMACLLSAVLQTAGFEGWTLILIGGAFLGLISAILPAIGQKYTLKVTDGDEVAMGHFGSLAYYASAWIGGKVGNPDNSTEKMEIPEKWSFLRDTTISTALTMMVFYLIAAIASGSEFVATLSGGQNMILFALMSAMKFAVGVTVVYAGVRMILGDLLPAFQGIATKVIPDAIPAVDCAVFFTYAPTAVVIGFVSSFIGGVIGMLLLGVAGGVLIIPGLVPHFFCGATAGIYGNATGGKRGAAVGAFVNGLLITFIPALLLPVLGDLGFQNTTFGDFDFGIIGIAIGKLYEFLGSTGVIALLALLVIAVIVPSFMKTKSKVINNAYDDGEAM
;
A
#
# COMPACT_ATOMS: atom_id res chain seq x y z
N MET A 1 2.54 -29.32 -20.89
CA MET A 1 3.46 -28.19 -20.62
C MET A 1 2.67 -26.92 -20.24
N GLU A 2 1.57 -26.62 -20.93
CA GLU A 2 0.69 -25.47 -20.60
C GLU A 2 0.10 -25.52 -19.18
N GLY A 3 -0.39 -26.68 -18.72
CA GLY A 3 -0.96 -26.81 -17.36
C GLY A 3 0.07 -26.56 -16.23
N ILE A 4 1.34 -26.91 -16.45
CA ILE A 4 2.42 -26.65 -15.47
C ILE A 4 2.73 -25.16 -15.42
N LEU A 5 2.84 -24.51 -16.57
CA LEU A 5 3.08 -23.06 -16.65
C LEU A 5 1.91 -22.27 -16.05
N ALA A 6 0.67 -22.69 -16.31
CA ALA A 6 -0.52 -22.10 -15.70
C ALA A 6 -0.51 -22.25 -14.17
N PHE A 7 -0.13 -23.43 -13.65
CA PHE A 7 0.00 -23.64 -12.21
C PHE A 7 1.03 -22.68 -11.58
N PHE A 8 2.25 -22.59 -12.12
CA PHE A 8 3.25 -21.67 -11.57
C PHE A 8 2.82 -20.21 -11.66
N ARG A 9 2.18 -19.82 -12.75
CA ARG A 9 1.60 -18.49 -12.91
C ARG A 9 0.59 -18.20 -11.82
N ASP A 10 -0.35 -19.11 -11.58
CA ASP A 10 -1.43 -18.89 -10.62
C ASP A 10 -0.94 -19.02 -9.17
N PHE A 11 0.08 -19.85 -8.91
CA PHE A 11 0.79 -19.91 -7.63
C PHE A 11 1.49 -18.60 -7.28
N LEU A 12 2.20 -17.98 -8.25
CA LEU A 12 2.92 -16.72 -8.03
C LEU A 12 1.99 -15.51 -7.91
N LYS A 13 0.73 -15.62 -8.36
CA LYS A 13 -0.29 -14.58 -8.16
C LYS A 13 -0.80 -14.53 -6.73
N GLU A 14 -0.71 -15.64 -5.99
CA GLU A 14 -1.30 -15.76 -4.66
C GLU A 14 -0.30 -15.29 -3.58
N PRO A 15 -0.45 -14.08 -3.00
CA PRO A 15 0.57 -13.54 -2.12
C PRO A 15 0.70 -14.32 -0.80
N ALA A 16 -0.40 -14.94 -0.34
CA ALA A 16 -0.38 -15.82 0.81
C ALA A 16 0.63 -16.97 0.61
N LEU A 17 0.64 -17.58 -0.59
CA LEU A 17 1.55 -18.67 -0.92
C LEU A 17 2.99 -18.19 -1.06
N LEU A 18 3.24 -17.00 -1.60
CA LEU A 18 4.58 -16.41 -1.64
C LEU A 18 5.15 -16.21 -0.22
N MET A 19 4.35 -15.64 0.68
CA MET A 19 4.74 -15.44 2.08
C MET A 19 5.02 -16.78 2.78
N GLY A 20 4.14 -17.77 2.57
CA GLY A 20 4.33 -19.13 3.07
C GLY A 20 5.60 -19.80 2.52
N LEU A 21 5.87 -19.67 1.22
CA LEU A 21 7.06 -20.23 0.59
C LEU A 21 8.34 -19.63 1.19
N MET A 22 8.37 -18.32 1.41
CA MET A 22 9.51 -17.66 2.05
C MET A 22 9.70 -18.17 3.48
N ALA A 23 8.62 -18.31 4.25
CA ALA A 23 8.68 -18.86 5.59
C ALA A 23 9.19 -20.32 5.59
N PHE A 24 8.68 -21.15 4.68
CA PHE A 24 9.10 -22.53 4.49
C PHE A 24 10.60 -22.63 4.19
N VAL A 25 11.07 -21.88 3.19
CA VAL A 25 12.49 -21.86 2.79
C VAL A 25 13.38 -21.45 3.96
N GLY A 26 13.00 -20.42 4.72
CA GLY A 26 13.75 -19.98 5.89
C GLY A 26 13.84 -21.04 6.99
N LEU A 27 12.71 -21.67 7.34
CA LEU A 27 12.65 -22.69 8.40
C LEU A 27 13.40 -23.98 8.01
N VAL A 28 13.33 -24.37 6.74
CA VAL A 28 14.10 -25.50 6.20
C VAL A 28 15.59 -25.19 6.19
N ALA A 29 15.98 -23.97 5.81
CA ALA A 29 17.38 -23.54 5.84
C ALA A 29 17.97 -23.54 7.27
N LEU A 30 17.13 -23.27 8.27
CA LEU A 30 17.48 -23.41 9.69
C LEU A 30 17.41 -24.85 10.22
N ARG A 31 17.07 -25.83 9.36
CA ARG A 31 16.89 -27.25 9.72
C ARG A 31 15.94 -27.43 10.91
N LYS A 32 14.86 -26.65 10.97
CA LYS A 32 13.86 -26.78 12.02
C LYS A 32 13.14 -28.14 11.90
N PRO A 33 12.64 -28.71 13.02
CA PRO A 33 11.84 -29.93 12.98
C PRO A 33 10.62 -29.81 12.05
N ALA A 34 10.21 -30.90 11.40
CA ALA A 34 9.14 -30.89 10.40
C ALA A 34 7.82 -30.24 10.90
N HIS A 35 7.44 -30.48 12.15
CA HIS A 35 6.23 -29.87 12.74
C HIS A 35 6.35 -28.34 12.90
N LYS A 36 7.57 -27.81 13.15
CA LYS A 36 7.84 -26.37 13.18
C LYS A 36 7.86 -25.78 11.78
N VAL A 37 8.44 -26.48 10.80
CA VAL A 37 8.38 -26.07 9.39
C VAL A 37 6.93 -25.98 8.94
N MET A 38 6.11 -27.00 9.22
CA MET A 38 4.69 -27.03 8.84
C MET A 38 3.90 -25.89 9.49
N SER A 39 3.97 -25.73 10.81
CA SER A 39 3.23 -24.68 11.51
C SER A 39 3.70 -23.27 11.15
N GLY A 40 5.02 -23.04 11.07
CA GLY A 40 5.59 -21.75 10.71
C GLY A 40 5.44 -21.39 9.22
N THR A 41 5.13 -22.36 8.36
CA THR A 41 4.76 -22.11 6.95
C THR A 41 3.27 -21.78 6.82
N LEU A 42 2.40 -22.57 7.46
CA LEU A 42 0.95 -22.44 7.30
C LEU A 42 0.39 -21.21 8.00
N LYS A 43 0.92 -20.80 9.16
CA LYS A 43 0.39 -19.65 9.88
C LYS A 43 0.56 -18.32 9.13
N PRO A 44 1.70 -17.98 8.51
CA PRO A 44 1.78 -16.81 7.64
C PRO A 44 0.78 -16.85 6.48
N ILE A 45 0.56 -18.03 5.86
CA ILE A 45 -0.46 -18.20 4.81
C ILE A 45 -1.85 -17.89 5.37
N LEU A 46 -2.24 -18.54 6.47
CA LEU A 46 -3.56 -18.37 7.10
C LEU A 46 -3.75 -16.92 7.60
N GLY A 47 -2.73 -16.32 8.18
CA GLY A 47 -2.73 -14.93 8.63
C GLY A 47 -2.93 -13.96 7.46
N TYR A 48 -2.28 -14.20 6.33
CA TYR A 48 -2.49 -13.41 5.11
C TYR A 48 -3.90 -13.59 4.55
N LEU A 49 -4.43 -14.81 4.52
CA LEU A 49 -5.81 -15.06 4.08
C LEU A 49 -6.83 -14.37 5.00
N MET A 50 -6.58 -14.36 6.31
CA MET A 50 -7.40 -13.59 7.27
C MET A 50 -7.32 -12.09 7.00
N LEU A 51 -6.12 -11.56 6.77
CA LEU A 51 -5.91 -10.16 6.41
C LEU A 51 -6.69 -9.80 5.12
N GLY A 52 -6.54 -10.61 4.07
CA GLY A 52 -7.25 -10.44 2.80
C GLY A 52 -8.77 -10.48 2.98
N ALA A 53 -9.31 -11.47 3.70
CA ALA A 53 -10.73 -11.54 3.99
C ALA A 53 -11.26 -10.31 4.76
N GLY A 54 -10.48 -9.79 5.72
CA GLY A 54 -10.81 -8.56 6.42
C GLY A 54 -10.77 -7.33 5.50
N ALA A 55 -9.77 -7.23 4.63
CA ALA A 55 -9.63 -6.15 3.65
C ALA A 55 -10.77 -6.16 2.63
N ASP A 56 -11.12 -7.31 2.05
CA ASP A 56 -12.25 -7.46 1.13
C ASP A 56 -13.56 -7.08 1.81
N PHE A 57 -13.73 -7.47 3.07
CA PHE A 57 -14.90 -7.09 3.86
C PHE A 57 -14.96 -5.58 4.08
N ILE A 58 -13.82 -4.92 4.37
CA ILE A 58 -13.73 -3.46 4.44
C ILE A 58 -14.14 -2.81 3.11
N VAL A 59 -13.53 -3.23 2.00
CA VAL A 59 -13.80 -2.68 0.66
C VAL A 59 -15.27 -2.83 0.28
N SER A 60 -15.86 -4.00 0.54
CA SER A 60 -17.28 -4.26 0.24
C SER A 60 -18.25 -3.33 0.98
N ASN A 61 -17.83 -2.79 2.14
CA ASN A 61 -18.61 -1.79 2.87
C ASN A 61 -18.25 -0.38 2.37
N LEU A 62 -17.00 -0.07 2.08
CA LEU A 62 -16.59 1.25 1.56
C LEU A 62 -17.21 1.60 0.19
N ASN A 63 -17.41 0.62 -0.69
CA ASN A 63 -17.95 0.87 -2.03
C ASN A 63 -19.34 1.55 -2.00
N PRO A 64 -20.36 1.00 -1.29
CA PRO A 64 -21.64 1.69 -1.11
C PRO A 64 -21.52 3.10 -0.52
N LEU A 65 -20.58 3.31 0.40
CA LEU A 65 -20.34 4.66 0.96
C LEU A 65 -19.86 5.63 -0.12
N GLY A 66 -18.97 5.19 -1.00
CA GLY A 66 -18.48 5.99 -2.12
C GLY A 66 -19.59 6.36 -3.10
N GLU A 67 -20.47 5.41 -3.42
CA GLU A 67 -21.64 5.64 -4.29
C GLU A 67 -22.63 6.63 -3.68
N MET A 68 -22.91 6.53 -2.37
CA MET A 68 -23.75 7.49 -1.65
C MET A 68 -23.14 8.91 -1.66
N ILE A 69 -21.82 9.04 -1.49
CA ILE A 69 -21.15 10.35 -1.55
C ILE A 69 -21.26 10.95 -2.95
N GLN A 70 -21.00 10.18 -4.00
CA GLN A 70 -21.11 10.67 -5.38
C GLN A 70 -22.52 11.15 -5.70
N LYS A 71 -23.53 10.34 -5.35
CA LYS A 71 -24.93 10.68 -5.57
C LYS A 71 -25.37 11.88 -4.74
N GLY A 72 -25.10 11.86 -3.43
CA GLY A 72 -25.60 12.84 -2.47
C GLY A 72 -25.01 14.23 -2.64
N PHE A 73 -23.77 14.32 -3.12
CA PHE A 73 -23.10 15.60 -3.39
C PHE A 73 -23.05 15.96 -4.87
N ASN A 74 -23.68 15.16 -5.74
CA ASN A 74 -23.72 15.35 -7.19
C ASN A 74 -22.32 15.55 -7.81
N ILE A 75 -21.37 14.70 -7.42
CA ILE A 75 -19.97 14.76 -7.85
C ILE A 75 -19.76 13.77 -8.99
N SER A 76 -19.16 14.22 -10.09
CA SER A 76 -18.79 13.39 -11.24
C SER A 76 -17.33 13.62 -11.62
N GLY A 77 -16.58 12.56 -11.86
CA GLY A 77 -15.14 12.61 -12.05
C GLY A 77 -14.51 11.23 -12.01
N VAL A 78 -13.18 11.18 -11.97
CA VAL A 78 -12.41 9.94 -11.91
C VAL A 78 -12.25 9.53 -10.45
N ILE A 79 -12.56 8.28 -10.12
CA ILE A 79 -12.40 7.73 -8.76
C ILE A 79 -11.19 6.81 -8.75
N PRO A 80 -10.10 7.14 -8.05
CA PRO A 80 -8.97 6.24 -7.96
C PRO A 80 -9.33 4.96 -7.20
N ASN A 81 -9.17 3.81 -7.87
CA ASN A 81 -9.42 2.48 -7.35
C ASN A 81 -8.56 1.47 -8.12
N ASN A 82 -7.57 0.90 -7.45
CA ASN A 82 -6.57 0.03 -8.07
C ASN A 82 -7.19 -1.24 -8.64
N GLU A 83 -8.13 -1.85 -7.91
CA GLU A 83 -8.81 -3.08 -8.29
C GLU A 83 -9.61 -2.88 -9.58
N ALA A 84 -10.33 -1.76 -9.68
CA ALA A 84 -11.14 -1.42 -10.82
C ALA A 84 -10.29 -1.15 -12.07
N ILE A 85 -9.25 -0.31 -11.98
CA ILE A 85 -8.40 -0.01 -13.14
C ILE A 85 -7.61 -1.23 -13.60
N VAL A 86 -7.10 -2.04 -12.66
CA VAL A 86 -6.37 -3.27 -12.98
C VAL A 86 -7.30 -4.31 -13.60
N SER A 87 -8.56 -4.42 -13.14
CA SER A 87 -9.55 -5.32 -13.77
C SER A 87 -9.83 -4.96 -15.24
N VAL A 88 -9.88 -3.65 -15.56
CA VAL A 88 -10.01 -3.19 -16.94
C VAL A 88 -8.73 -3.50 -17.74
N ALA A 89 -7.58 -3.14 -17.19
CA ALA A 89 -6.28 -3.32 -17.84
C ALA A 89 -5.94 -4.81 -18.08
N GLN A 90 -6.34 -5.73 -17.19
CA GLN A 90 -6.12 -7.17 -17.36
C GLN A 90 -6.77 -7.75 -18.61
N LYS A 91 -7.86 -7.15 -19.10
CA LYS A 91 -8.54 -7.61 -20.33
C LYS A 91 -7.69 -7.40 -21.57
N VAL A 92 -6.74 -6.45 -21.52
CA VAL A 92 -5.93 -6.02 -22.67
C VAL A 92 -4.43 -6.27 -22.48
N LEU A 93 -3.93 -6.27 -21.24
CA LEU A 93 -2.49 -6.32 -20.89
C LEU A 93 -2.15 -7.51 -19.98
N GLY A 94 -3.00 -8.53 -19.92
CA GLY A 94 -2.89 -9.62 -18.95
C GLY A 94 -1.57 -10.41 -19.05
N VAL A 95 -1.10 -10.68 -20.28
CA VAL A 95 0.13 -11.45 -20.51
C VAL A 95 1.35 -10.65 -20.06
N GLU A 96 1.49 -9.42 -20.56
CA GLU A 96 2.58 -8.49 -20.24
C GLU A 96 2.67 -8.25 -18.74
N THR A 97 1.52 -7.99 -18.10
CA THR A 97 1.43 -7.77 -16.64
C THR A 97 1.96 -8.97 -15.86
N MET A 98 1.51 -10.18 -16.22
CA MET A 98 1.95 -11.38 -15.52
C MET A 98 3.43 -11.69 -15.74
N SER A 99 3.92 -11.49 -16.95
CA SER A 99 5.33 -11.68 -17.27
C SER A 99 6.22 -10.67 -16.53
N ILE A 100 5.81 -9.39 -16.48
CA ILE A 100 6.51 -8.34 -15.70
C ILE A 100 6.55 -8.71 -14.23
N LEU A 101 5.44 -9.18 -13.65
CA LEU A 101 5.39 -9.59 -12.25
C LEU A 101 6.44 -10.68 -11.94
N VAL A 102 6.48 -11.74 -12.74
CA VAL A 102 7.43 -12.85 -12.52
C VAL A 102 8.87 -12.37 -12.64
N VAL A 103 9.19 -11.62 -13.70
CA VAL A 103 10.55 -11.09 -13.91
C VAL A 103 10.93 -10.12 -12.79
N GLY A 104 9.98 -9.30 -12.32
CA GLY A 104 10.21 -8.32 -11.26
C GLY A 104 10.44 -8.94 -9.89
N LEU A 105 9.70 -9.99 -9.53
CA LEU A 105 9.95 -10.75 -8.30
C LEU A 105 11.35 -11.38 -8.32
N ILE A 106 11.76 -11.98 -9.45
CA ILE A 106 13.11 -12.53 -9.61
C ILE A 106 14.16 -11.41 -9.50
N ALA A 107 13.94 -10.27 -10.17
CA ALA A 107 14.86 -9.14 -10.12
C ALA A 107 15.00 -8.58 -8.69
N ASN A 108 13.91 -8.51 -7.90
CA ASN A 108 13.97 -8.10 -6.50
C ASN A 108 14.83 -9.06 -5.65
N LEU A 109 14.67 -10.37 -5.83
CA LEU A 109 15.51 -11.37 -5.14
C LEU A 109 16.98 -11.27 -5.53
N VAL A 110 17.28 -11.05 -6.82
CA VAL A 110 18.65 -10.84 -7.32
C VAL A 110 19.27 -9.59 -6.70
N VAL A 111 18.53 -8.47 -6.68
CA VAL A 111 18.96 -7.23 -6.03
C VAL A 111 19.26 -7.46 -4.55
N ALA A 112 18.35 -8.10 -3.83
CA ALA A 112 18.53 -8.42 -2.41
C ALA A 112 19.72 -9.35 -2.15
N ARG A 113 19.99 -10.28 -3.05
CA ARG A 113 21.12 -11.22 -2.92
C ARG A 113 22.47 -10.55 -3.08
N PHE A 114 22.62 -9.71 -4.10
CA PHE A 114 23.94 -9.23 -4.55
C PHE A 114 24.27 -7.80 -4.16
N THR A 115 23.30 -7.00 -3.71
CA THR A 115 23.53 -5.60 -3.33
C THR A 115 23.27 -5.36 -1.84
N LYS A 116 23.48 -4.14 -1.36
CA LYS A 116 23.12 -3.73 0.01
C LYS A 116 21.63 -3.40 0.20
N PHE A 117 20.82 -3.43 -0.86
CA PHE A 117 19.38 -3.26 -0.78
C PHE A 117 18.75 -4.62 -0.44
N LYS A 118 18.65 -4.95 0.84
CA LYS A 118 18.26 -6.30 1.32
C LYS A 118 16.76 -6.52 1.48
N TYR A 119 15.94 -5.67 0.87
CA TYR A 119 14.49 -5.67 1.06
C TYR A 119 13.81 -6.60 0.05
N ILE A 120 13.12 -7.62 0.57
CA ILE A 120 12.35 -8.56 -0.23
C ILE A 120 10.87 -8.16 -0.16
N PHE A 121 10.30 -7.76 -1.29
CA PHE A 121 8.94 -7.25 -1.38
C PHE A 121 7.93 -8.40 -1.46
N LEU A 122 7.17 -8.59 -0.39
CA LEU A 122 6.27 -9.75 -0.23
C LEU A 122 4.81 -9.46 -0.56
N THR A 123 4.47 -8.21 -0.90
CA THR A 123 3.10 -7.79 -1.17
C THR A 123 2.74 -8.04 -2.64
N GLY A 124 2.47 -9.30 -2.97
CA GLY A 124 2.25 -9.76 -4.35
C GLY A 124 1.13 -9.04 -5.10
N HIS A 125 0.03 -8.68 -4.42
CA HIS A 125 -1.10 -7.99 -5.07
C HIS A 125 -0.73 -6.55 -5.51
N HIS A 126 0.03 -5.81 -4.69
CA HIS A 126 0.60 -4.52 -5.10
C HIS A 126 1.65 -4.66 -6.20
N SER A 127 2.51 -5.71 -6.15
CA SER A 127 3.44 -6.02 -7.24
C SER A 127 2.70 -6.28 -8.55
N PHE A 128 1.55 -6.93 -8.49
CA PHE A 128 0.69 -7.15 -9.64
C PHE A 128 0.07 -5.85 -10.17
N PHE A 129 -0.41 -4.96 -9.28
CA PHE A 129 -0.92 -3.63 -9.67
C PHE A 129 0.18 -2.79 -10.34
N MET A 130 1.39 -2.78 -9.78
CA MET A 130 2.54 -2.07 -10.37
C MET A 130 2.96 -2.69 -11.69
N ALA A 131 2.97 -4.01 -11.80
CA ALA A 131 3.23 -4.69 -13.07
C ALA A 131 2.21 -4.29 -14.15
N CYS A 132 0.94 -4.10 -13.75
CA CYS A 132 -0.13 -3.67 -14.64
C CYS A 132 0.01 -2.21 -15.08
N LEU A 133 0.43 -1.34 -14.17
CA LEU A 133 0.78 0.04 -14.51
C LEU A 133 1.96 0.08 -15.47
N LEU A 134 3.03 -0.67 -15.17
CA LEU A 134 4.24 -0.70 -15.99
C LEU A 134 3.95 -1.25 -17.39
N SER A 135 3.11 -2.28 -17.52
CA SER A 135 2.71 -2.78 -18.84
C SER A 135 1.99 -1.69 -19.65
N ALA A 136 1.05 -0.96 -19.04
CA ALA A 136 0.32 0.11 -19.71
C ALA A 136 1.20 1.28 -20.15
N VAL A 137 2.02 1.80 -19.23
CA VAL A 137 2.85 2.99 -19.48
C VAL A 137 4.01 2.65 -20.44
N LEU A 138 4.62 1.46 -20.33
CA LEU A 138 5.69 1.05 -21.26
C LEU A 138 5.15 0.75 -22.66
N GLN A 139 3.95 0.17 -22.78
CA GLN A 139 3.31 -0.01 -24.09
C GLN A 139 2.97 1.34 -24.72
N THR A 140 2.44 2.29 -23.94
CA THR A 140 2.21 3.67 -24.38
C THR A 140 3.53 4.35 -24.79
N ALA A 141 4.64 4.00 -24.15
CA ALA A 141 5.99 4.43 -24.50
C ALA A 141 6.63 3.64 -25.66
N GLY A 142 5.85 2.85 -26.42
CA GLY A 142 6.29 2.16 -27.62
C GLY A 142 7.16 0.92 -27.39
N PHE A 143 7.25 0.41 -26.16
CA PHE A 143 7.92 -0.87 -25.88
C PHE A 143 6.94 -2.03 -26.09
N GLU A 144 7.41 -3.11 -26.69
CA GLU A 144 6.58 -4.30 -26.97
C GLU A 144 7.32 -5.60 -26.67
N GLY A 145 6.54 -6.68 -26.55
CA GLY A 145 7.01 -8.05 -26.42
C GLY A 145 8.03 -8.24 -25.29
N TRP A 146 9.12 -8.96 -25.60
CA TRP A 146 10.12 -9.32 -24.60
C TRP A 146 10.87 -8.12 -24.01
N THR A 147 11.06 -7.05 -24.79
CA THR A 147 11.73 -5.84 -24.33
C THR A 147 10.91 -5.13 -23.25
N LEU A 148 9.59 -5.02 -23.45
CA LEU A 148 8.67 -4.48 -22.45
C LEU A 148 8.72 -5.30 -21.16
N ILE A 149 8.71 -6.64 -21.28
CA ILE A 149 8.72 -7.55 -20.12
C ILE A 149 10.00 -7.38 -19.30
N LEU A 150 11.16 -7.33 -19.96
CA LEU A 150 12.45 -7.19 -19.28
C LEU A 150 12.60 -5.81 -18.62
N ILE A 151 12.22 -4.74 -19.32
CA ILE A 151 12.30 -3.38 -18.79
C ILE A 151 11.34 -3.20 -17.63
N GLY A 152 10.07 -3.62 -17.79
CA GLY A 152 9.06 -3.55 -16.74
C GLY A 152 9.43 -4.40 -15.53
N GLY A 153 9.91 -5.64 -15.75
CA GLY A 153 10.38 -6.50 -14.67
C GLY A 153 11.59 -5.90 -13.93
N ALA A 154 12.55 -5.32 -14.65
CA ALA A 154 13.69 -4.65 -14.03
C ALA A 154 13.25 -3.43 -13.20
N PHE A 155 12.35 -2.60 -13.72
CA PHE A 155 11.74 -1.51 -12.96
C PHE A 155 11.10 -2.03 -11.69
N LEU A 156 10.19 -3.00 -11.81
CA LEU A 156 9.48 -3.57 -10.67
C LEU A 156 10.45 -4.11 -9.60
N GLY A 157 11.46 -4.88 -10.00
CA GLY A 157 12.42 -5.46 -9.06
C GLY A 157 13.28 -4.41 -8.33
N LEU A 158 13.72 -3.39 -9.05
CA LEU A 158 14.53 -2.29 -8.51
C LEU A 158 13.71 -1.42 -7.55
N ILE A 159 12.53 -0.95 -7.96
CA ILE A 159 11.67 -0.12 -7.09
C ILE A 159 11.23 -0.89 -5.84
N SER A 160 10.99 -2.20 -5.96
CA SER A 160 10.63 -3.08 -4.84
C SER A 160 11.75 -3.20 -3.79
N ALA A 161 12.99 -2.93 -4.18
CA ALA A 161 14.13 -2.89 -3.26
C ALA A 161 14.44 -1.46 -2.77
N ILE A 162 14.30 -0.46 -3.63
CA ILE A 162 14.63 0.94 -3.37
C ILE A 162 13.60 1.61 -2.45
N LEU A 163 12.31 1.44 -2.71
CA LEU A 163 11.26 2.14 -1.96
C LEU A 163 11.25 1.77 -0.46
N PRO A 164 11.36 0.49 -0.06
CA PRO A 164 11.49 0.16 1.36
C PRO A 164 12.77 0.76 1.96
N ALA A 165 13.87 0.76 1.21
CA ALA A 165 15.15 1.32 1.67
C ALA A 165 15.08 2.84 1.92
N ILE A 166 14.35 3.59 1.09
CA ILE A 166 14.22 5.05 1.23
C ILE A 166 13.63 5.42 2.59
N GLY A 167 12.57 4.72 3.00
CA GLY A 167 11.84 5.04 4.22
C GLY A 167 12.15 4.16 5.43
N GLN A 168 13.10 3.23 5.34
CA GLN A 168 13.32 2.24 6.41
C GLN A 168 13.57 2.88 7.78
N LYS A 169 14.23 4.05 7.85
CA LYS A 169 14.42 4.76 9.12
C LYS A 169 13.11 5.20 9.75
N TYR A 170 12.11 5.59 8.95
CA TYR A 170 10.77 5.87 9.46
C TYR A 170 10.05 4.60 9.85
N THR A 171 10.18 3.52 9.05
CA THR A 171 9.61 2.22 9.37
C THR A 171 10.10 1.71 10.73
N LEU A 172 11.40 1.78 10.99
CA LEU A 172 11.98 1.35 12.26
C LEU A 172 11.45 2.17 13.46
N LYS A 173 11.11 3.46 13.26
CA LYS A 173 10.44 4.27 14.30
C LYS A 173 8.98 3.88 14.50
N VAL A 174 8.30 3.45 13.44
CA VAL A 174 6.91 2.96 13.53
C VAL A 174 6.85 1.62 14.26
N THR A 175 7.87 0.78 14.07
CA THR A 175 7.87 -0.61 14.54
C THR A 175 8.76 -0.85 15.76
N ASP A 176 9.21 0.21 16.43
CA ASP A 176 10.12 0.15 17.58
C ASP A 176 11.33 -0.78 17.35
N GLY A 177 11.91 -0.71 16.14
CA GLY A 177 13.09 -1.46 15.77
C GLY A 177 12.84 -2.88 15.21
N ASP A 178 11.59 -3.33 15.05
CA ASP A 178 11.32 -4.65 14.45
C ASP A 178 11.93 -4.75 13.04
N GLU A 179 12.46 -5.92 12.70
CA GLU A 179 13.14 -6.19 11.42
C GLU A 179 12.16 -6.41 10.25
N VAL A 180 11.26 -5.46 10.02
CA VAL A 180 10.33 -5.41 8.89
C VAL A 180 10.50 -4.11 8.09
N ALA A 181 10.09 -4.15 6.83
CA ALA A 181 10.11 -2.99 5.95
C ALA A 181 8.73 -2.73 5.31
N MET A 182 8.52 -1.51 4.82
CA MET A 182 7.28 -1.15 4.10
C MET A 182 7.33 -1.68 2.67
N GLY A 183 6.47 -2.65 2.36
CA GLY A 183 6.32 -3.25 1.04
C GLY A 183 4.98 -2.88 0.40
N HIS A 184 4.72 -1.60 0.15
CA HIS A 184 3.46 -1.15 -0.46
C HIS A 184 3.70 0.06 -1.36
N PHE A 185 3.06 0.13 -2.54
CA PHE A 185 3.27 1.21 -3.53
C PHE A 185 2.50 2.51 -3.21
N GLY A 186 2.41 2.86 -1.93
CA GLY A 186 2.04 4.20 -1.44
C GLY A 186 3.11 4.79 -0.51
N SER A 187 4.26 4.13 -0.44
CA SER A 187 5.29 4.32 0.57
C SER A 187 5.88 5.73 0.60
N LEU A 188 6.09 6.38 -0.56
CA LEU A 188 6.66 7.72 -0.59
C LEU A 188 5.74 8.75 0.06
N ALA A 189 4.42 8.58 -0.05
CA ALA A 189 3.46 9.45 0.63
C ALA A 189 3.46 9.20 2.15
N TYR A 190 3.69 7.96 2.60
CA TYR A 190 3.84 7.64 4.02
C TYR A 190 5.11 8.26 4.59
N TYR A 191 6.21 8.23 3.83
CA TYR A 191 7.47 8.84 4.22
C TYR A 191 7.38 10.37 4.21
N ALA A 192 6.65 10.96 3.25
CA ALA A 192 6.32 12.37 3.27
C ALA A 192 5.51 12.73 4.53
N SER A 193 4.53 11.90 4.89
CA SER A 193 3.77 12.07 6.14
C SER A 193 4.67 12.04 7.38
N ALA A 194 5.60 11.08 7.47
CA ALA A 194 6.58 11.02 8.55
C ALA A 194 7.50 12.25 8.59
N TRP A 195 8.00 12.68 7.43
CA TRP A 195 8.86 13.86 7.35
C TRP A 195 8.15 15.15 7.78
N ILE A 196 6.89 15.32 7.36
CA ILE A 196 6.06 16.45 7.77
C ILE A 196 5.72 16.35 9.26
N GLY A 197 5.39 15.13 9.73
CA GLY A 197 5.11 14.84 11.14
C GLY A 197 6.23 15.32 12.06
N GLY A 198 7.47 14.96 11.74
CA GLY A 198 8.66 15.41 12.48
C GLY A 198 8.88 16.92 12.50
N LYS A 199 8.25 17.68 11.60
CA LYS A 199 8.34 19.15 11.57
C LYS A 199 7.23 19.87 12.33
N VAL A 200 6.05 19.26 12.41
CA VAL A 200 4.84 19.93 12.93
C VAL A 200 4.43 19.46 14.33
N GLY A 201 5.05 18.39 14.81
CA GLY A 201 4.68 17.74 16.05
C GLY A 201 5.86 17.20 16.83
N ASN A 202 5.56 16.37 17.82
CA ASN A 202 6.54 15.72 18.68
C ASN A 202 6.09 14.26 18.91
N PRO A 203 6.97 13.26 18.70
CA PRO A 203 6.64 11.84 18.85
C PRO A 203 6.19 11.44 20.26
N ASP A 204 6.61 12.16 21.31
CA ASP A 204 6.18 11.92 22.70
C ASP A 204 4.67 12.08 22.87
N ASN A 205 4.05 12.93 22.04
CA ASN A 205 2.62 13.19 22.02
C ASN A 205 1.86 12.22 21.10
N SER A 206 2.22 10.94 21.13
CA SER A 206 1.60 9.87 20.32
C SER A 206 0.08 9.80 20.49
N THR A 207 -0.63 9.44 19.40
CA THR A 207 -2.05 9.10 19.41
C THR A 207 -2.36 7.95 20.36
N GLU A 208 -1.44 6.99 20.48
CA GLU A 208 -1.63 5.81 21.34
C GLU A 208 -1.47 6.12 22.83
N LYS A 209 -0.98 7.32 23.18
CA LYS A 209 -0.86 7.83 24.56
C LYS A 209 -1.98 8.82 24.91
N MET A 210 -3.06 8.87 24.11
CA MET A 210 -4.17 9.79 24.37
C MET A 210 -4.93 9.42 25.64
N GLU A 211 -4.92 10.33 26.61
CA GLU A 211 -5.75 10.20 27.81
C GLU A 211 -7.20 10.59 27.50
N ILE A 212 -8.08 9.59 27.50
CA ILE A 212 -9.53 9.79 27.29
C ILE A 212 -10.24 9.81 28.64
N PRO A 213 -11.04 10.86 28.96
CA PRO A 213 -11.80 10.91 30.21
C PRO A 213 -12.70 9.68 30.41
N GLU A 214 -12.97 9.30 31.66
CA GLU A 214 -13.69 8.07 32.00
C GLU A 214 -15.07 7.95 31.33
N LYS A 215 -15.81 9.06 31.22
CA LYS A 215 -17.09 9.15 30.51
C LYS A 215 -17.03 8.77 29.01
N TRP A 216 -15.85 8.85 28.41
CA TRP A 216 -15.59 8.52 27.01
C TRP A 216 -14.67 7.30 26.86
N SER A 217 -14.46 6.54 27.94
CA SER A 217 -13.50 5.42 27.99
C SER A 217 -13.71 4.37 26.89
N PHE A 218 -14.94 4.21 26.38
CA PHE A 218 -15.24 3.35 25.24
C PHE A 218 -14.49 3.72 23.95
N LEU A 219 -14.06 4.98 23.79
CA LEU A 219 -13.24 5.42 22.65
C LEU A 219 -11.80 4.88 22.71
N ARG A 220 -11.38 4.33 23.84
CA ARG A 220 -10.10 3.61 23.96
C ARG A 220 -10.16 2.24 23.28
N ASP A 221 -11.37 1.69 23.11
CA ASP A 221 -11.55 0.51 22.26
C ASP A 221 -11.53 0.97 20.80
N THR A 222 -10.50 0.56 20.08
CA THR A 222 -10.25 0.97 18.70
C THR A 222 -11.33 0.46 17.75
N THR A 223 -11.97 -0.67 18.05
CA THR A 223 -13.08 -1.22 17.26
C THR A 223 -14.31 -0.33 17.43
N ILE A 224 -14.64 0.04 18.67
CA ILE A 224 -15.77 0.95 18.96
C ILE A 224 -15.51 2.33 18.35
N SER A 225 -14.32 2.89 18.54
CA SER A 225 -13.94 4.20 17.99
C SER A 225 -14.01 4.23 16.45
N THR A 226 -13.55 3.17 15.80
CA THR A 226 -13.65 3.01 14.34
C THR A 226 -15.10 2.94 13.87
N ALA A 227 -15.93 2.13 14.54
CA ALA A 227 -17.34 1.99 14.20
C ALA A 227 -18.08 3.33 14.32
N LEU A 228 -17.88 4.05 15.42
CA LEU A 228 -18.51 5.35 15.65
C LEU A 228 -18.08 6.39 14.61
N THR A 229 -16.80 6.42 14.27
CA THR A 229 -16.29 7.32 13.23
C THR A 229 -16.96 7.03 11.89
N MET A 230 -17.04 5.75 11.51
CA MET A 230 -17.70 5.36 10.26
C MET A 230 -19.19 5.61 10.27
N MET A 231 -19.88 5.43 11.40
CA MET A 231 -21.31 5.73 11.51
C MET A 231 -21.60 7.17 11.11
N VAL A 232 -20.75 8.13 11.52
CA VAL A 232 -20.89 9.53 11.13
C VAL A 232 -20.79 9.69 9.61
N PHE A 233 -19.77 9.10 8.98
CA PHE A 233 -19.60 9.15 7.52
C PHE A 233 -20.79 8.55 6.77
N TYR A 234 -21.22 7.35 7.17
CA TYR A 234 -22.35 6.68 6.55
C TYR A 234 -23.65 7.43 6.72
N LEU A 235 -23.92 7.99 7.91
CA LEU A 235 -25.15 8.76 8.14
C LEU A 235 -25.19 10.01 7.29
N ILE A 236 -24.07 10.76 7.19
CA ILE A 236 -23.99 11.95 6.34
C ILE A 236 -24.23 11.58 4.88
N ALA A 237 -23.54 10.55 4.37
CA ALA A 237 -23.67 10.12 2.98
C ALA A 237 -25.08 9.57 2.67
N ALA A 238 -25.65 8.77 3.57
CA ALA A 238 -26.99 8.21 3.41
C ALA A 238 -28.05 9.32 3.37
N ILE A 239 -27.98 10.29 4.30
CA ILE A 239 -28.90 11.43 4.32
C ILE A 239 -28.76 12.28 3.06
N ALA A 240 -27.53 12.56 2.62
CA ALA A 240 -27.27 13.36 1.42
C ALA A 240 -27.77 12.67 0.14
N SER A 241 -27.60 11.34 0.03
CA SER A 241 -28.01 10.57 -1.15
C SER A 241 -29.51 10.26 -1.23
N GLY A 242 -30.21 10.33 -0.10
CA GLY A 242 -31.65 10.12 0.00
C GLY A 242 -32.06 8.64 0.10
N SER A 243 -33.19 8.39 0.75
CA SER A 243 -33.64 7.03 1.09
C SER A 243 -33.93 6.15 -0.13
N GLU A 244 -34.38 6.74 -1.25
CA GLU A 244 -34.66 6.01 -2.48
C GLU A 244 -33.39 5.44 -3.11
N PHE A 245 -32.31 6.23 -3.16
CA PHE A 245 -31.02 5.76 -3.64
C PHE A 245 -30.40 4.74 -2.68
N VAL A 246 -30.46 4.98 -1.37
CA VAL A 246 -29.93 4.02 -0.40
C VAL A 246 -30.67 2.67 -0.49
N ALA A 247 -31.97 2.67 -0.81
CA ALA A 247 -32.72 1.42 -1.01
C ALA A 247 -32.18 0.56 -2.18
N THR A 248 -31.58 1.17 -3.21
CA THR A 248 -30.97 0.41 -4.32
C THR A 248 -29.68 -0.30 -3.91
N LEU A 249 -28.94 0.28 -2.96
CA LEU A 249 -27.71 -0.29 -2.41
C LEU A 249 -27.98 -1.29 -1.27
N SER A 250 -29.04 -1.03 -0.50
CA SER A 250 -29.37 -1.78 0.72
C SER A 250 -30.29 -2.98 0.48
N GLY A 251 -30.75 -3.18 -0.76
CA GLY A 251 -31.76 -4.19 -1.09
C GLY A 251 -33.12 -3.91 -0.44
N GLY A 252 -33.49 -2.64 -0.29
CA GLY A 252 -34.74 -2.20 0.33
C GLY A 252 -34.71 -2.09 1.85
N GLN A 253 -33.55 -2.30 2.50
CA GLN A 253 -33.39 -2.07 3.93
C GLN A 253 -33.49 -0.57 4.29
N ASN A 254 -34.01 -0.26 5.48
CA ASN A 254 -34.07 1.11 6.00
C ASN A 254 -32.70 1.82 5.93
N MET A 255 -32.70 3.06 5.45
CA MET A 255 -31.51 3.88 5.21
C MET A 255 -30.60 4.01 6.44
N ILE A 256 -31.16 4.34 7.60
CA ILE A 256 -30.38 4.54 8.83
C ILE A 256 -29.80 3.21 9.30
N LEU A 257 -30.61 2.14 9.26
CA LEU A 257 -30.15 0.81 9.65
C LEU A 257 -29.02 0.31 8.74
N PHE A 258 -29.14 0.51 7.43
CA PHE A 258 -28.10 0.17 6.46
C PHE A 258 -26.80 0.96 6.74
N ALA A 259 -26.90 2.27 6.98
CA ALA A 259 -25.76 3.12 7.32
C ALA A 259 -25.03 2.64 8.59
N LEU A 260 -25.78 2.40 9.68
CA LEU A 260 -25.20 1.95 10.95
C LEU A 260 -24.58 0.55 10.84
N MET A 261 -25.27 -0.39 10.16
CA MET A 261 -24.77 -1.75 9.99
C MET A 261 -23.51 -1.80 9.13
N SER A 262 -23.46 -1.04 8.03
CA SER A 262 -22.28 -0.98 7.16
C SER A 262 -21.07 -0.38 7.88
N ALA A 263 -21.28 0.66 8.69
CA ALA A 263 -20.23 1.22 9.54
C ALA A 263 -19.67 0.22 10.58
N MET A 264 -20.54 -0.57 11.23
CA MET A 264 -20.10 -1.60 12.16
C MET A 264 -19.37 -2.75 11.46
N LYS A 265 -19.87 -3.19 10.30
CA LYS A 265 -19.22 -4.21 9.48
C LYS A 265 -17.81 -3.78 9.06
N PHE A 266 -17.64 -2.51 8.68
CA PHE A 266 -16.34 -1.94 8.40
C PHE A 266 -15.39 -2.11 9.61
N ALA A 267 -15.82 -1.73 10.82
CA ALA A 267 -15.00 -1.85 12.02
C ALA A 267 -14.64 -3.32 12.34
N VAL A 268 -15.58 -4.25 12.14
CA VAL A 268 -15.32 -5.70 12.26
C VAL A 268 -14.27 -6.15 11.25
N GLY A 269 -14.33 -5.68 10.01
CA GLY A 269 -13.30 -5.97 9.00
C GLY A 269 -11.91 -5.54 9.45
N VAL A 270 -11.79 -4.36 10.06
CA VAL A 270 -10.53 -3.87 10.65
C VAL A 270 -10.04 -4.80 11.77
N THR A 271 -10.93 -5.28 12.65
CA THR A 271 -10.57 -6.26 13.68
C THR A 271 -10.05 -7.58 13.09
N VAL A 272 -10.66 -8.07 12.00
CA VAL A 272 -10.21 -9.28 11.30
C VAL A 272 -8.82 -9.08 10.70
N VAL A 273 -8.55 -7.91 10.11
CA VAL A 273 -7.20 -7.53 9.64
C VAL A 273 -6.19 -7.62 10.78
N TYR A 274 -6.49 -7.05 11.95
CA TYR A 274 -5.57 -7.07 13.09
C TYR A 274 -5.27 -8.49 13.58
N ALA A 275 -6.26 -9.38 13.57
CA ALA A 275 -6.06 -10.78 13.92
C ALA A 275 -5.15 -11.50 12.91
N GLY A 276 -5.33 -11.26 11.61
CA GLY A 276 -4.45 -11.80 10.56
C GLY A 276 -3.00 -11.33 10.70
N VAL A 277 -2.80 -10.03 10.93
CA VAL A 277 -1.47 -9.42 11.09
C VAL A 277 -0.68 -10.04 12.25
N ARG A 278 -1.31 -10.23 13.41
CA ARG A 278 -0.65 -10.85 14.57
C ARG A 278 -0.19 -12.27 14.25
N MET A 279 -0.96 -13.02 13.47
CA MET A 279 -0.60 -14.37 13.03
C MET A 279 0.56 -14.37 12.04
N ILE A 280 0.61 -13.39 11.13
CA ILE A 280 1.72 -13.22 10.18
C ILE A 280 3.02 -12.95 10.94
N LEU A 281 3.06 -11.90 11.76
CA LEU A 281 4.30 -11.45 12.40
C LEU A 281 4.90 -12.50 13.35
N GLY A 282 4.06 -13.25 14.07
CA GLY A 282 4.51 -14.23 15.06
C GLY A 282 5.36 -15.37 14.48
N ASP A 283 5.14 -15.75 13.22
CA ASP A 283 5.85 -16.86 12.57
C ASP A 283 6.66 -16.43 11.33
N LEU A 284 6.34 -15.28 10.72
CA LEU A 284 7.12 -14.73 9.60
C LEU A 284 8.50 -14.27 10.05
N LEU A 285 8.62 -13.52 11.15
CA LEU A 285 9.90 -12.96 11.61
C LEU A 285 10.93 -14.07 11.93
N PRO A 286 10.60 -15.11 12.73
CA PRO A 286 11.54 -16.20 12.99
C PRO A 286 11.91 -16.99 11.73
N ALA A 287 11.00 -17.11 10.77
CA ALA A 287 11.28 -17.79 9.51
C ALA A 287 12.21 -16.96 8.62
N PHE A 288 12.03 -15.64 8.57
CA PHE A 288 12.87 -14.73 7.79
C PHE A 288 14.31 -14.66 8.30
N GLN A 289 14.55 -14.87 9.59
CA GLN A 289 15.92 -15.07 10.11
C GLN A 289 16.64 -16.22 9.40
N GLY A 290 15.92 -17.27 8.99
CA GLY A 290 16.50 -18.35 8.20
C GLY A 290 16.91 -17.93 6.79
N ILE A 291 16.08 -17.13 6.14
CA ILE A 291 16.43 -16.51 4.85
C ILE A 291 17.64 -15.60 5.03
N ALA A 292 17.60 -14.71 6.02
CA ALA A 292 18.62 -13.71 6.32
C ALA A 292 19.97 -14.31 6.70
N THR A 293 20.01 -15.52 7.28
CA THR A 293 21.26 -16.15 7.71
C THR A 293 21.82 -17.18 6.71
N LYS A 294 20.98 -17.78 5.85
CA LYS A 294 21.37 -18.92 5.00
C LYS A 294 21.16 -18.73 3.51
N VAL A 295 20.18 -17.94 3.09
CA VAL A 295 19.74 -17.86 1.68
C VAL A 295 20.14 -16.52 1.07
N ILE A 296 19.65 -15.42 1.64
CA ILE A 296 19.94 -14.05 1.24
C ILE A 296 20.46 -13.34 2.51
N PRO A 297 21.79 -13.19 2.65
CA PRO A 297 22.38 -12.56 3.83
C PRO A 297 21.77 -11.20 4.14
N ASP A 298 21.36 -11.01 5.40
CA ASP A 298 20.80 -9.77 5.95
C ASP A 298 19.44 -9.35 5.34
N ALA A 299 18.70 -10.28 4.72
CA ALA A 299 17.38 -10.02 4.12
C ALA A 299 16.35 -9.48 5.12
N ILE A 300 15.57 -8.49 4.69
CA ILE A 300 14.47 -7.88 5.45
C ILE A 300 13.15 -8.11 4.70
N PRO A 301 12.12 -8.67 5.34
CA PRO A 301 10.80 -8.80 4.74
C PRO A 301 10.13 -7.44 4.63
N ALA A 302 9.84 -7.00 3.40
CA ALA A 302 9.00 -5.84 3.14
C ALA A 302 7.54 -6.30 2.98
N VAL A 303 6.67 -5.86 3.88
CA VAL A 303 5.31 -6.37 4.07
C VAL A 303 4.25 -5.31 3.82
N ASP A 304 3.01 -5.77 3.65
CA ASP A 304 1.88 -4.93 3.30
C ASP A 304 1.61 -3.80 4.31
N CYS A 305 1.02 -2.70 3.84
CA CYS A 305 0.73 -1.53 4.68
C CYS A 305 -0.22 -1.84 5.84
N ALA A 306 -1.15 -2.78 5.67
CA ALA A 306 -2.11 -3.19 6.70
C ALA A 306 -1.42 -3.90 7.89
N VAL A 307 -0.24 -4.50 7.68
CA VAL A 307 0.59 -5.05 8.77
C VAL A 307 0.97 -3.95 9.76
N PHE A 308 1.08 -2.71 9.32
CA PHE A 308 1.45 -1.60 10.19
C PHE A 308 0.30 -1.11 11.06
N PHE A 309 -0.96 -1.48 10.75
CA PHE A 309 -2.12 -0.98 11.48
C PHE A 309 -2.16 -1.41 12.94
N THR A 310 -1.51 -2.53 13.27
CA THR A 310 -1.43 -3.02 14.66
C THR A 310 -0.43 -2.25 15.53
N TYR A 311 0.46 -1.45 14.94
CA TYR A 311 1.46 -0.67 15.69
C TYR A 311 0.90 0.65 16.24
N ALA A 312 -0.04 1.29 15.51
CA ALA A 312 -0.73 2.49 16.00
C ALA A 312 -2.21 2.52 15.55
N PRO A 313 -3.08 1.70 16.18
CA PRO A 313 -4.49 1.59 15.79
C PRO A 313 -5.27 2.90 15.93
N THR A 314 -4.93 3.78 16.88
CA THR A 314 -5.60 5.09 17.02
C THR A 314 -5.22 6.01 15.86
N ALA A 315 -3.95 5.95 15.42
CA ALA A 315 -3.47 6.69 14.25
C ALA A 315 -4.14 6.27 12.94
N VAL A 316 -4.59 5.01 12.80
CA VAL A 316 -5.34 4.51 11.62
C VAL A 316 -6.57 5.37 11.36
N VAL A 317 -7.39 5.59 12.39
CA VAL A 317 -8.65 6.33 12.27
C VAL A 317 -8.40 7.80 11.99
N ILE A 318 -7.46 8.43 12.72
CA ILE A 318 -7.09 9.83 12.52
C ILE A 318 -6.51 10.03 11.11
N GLY A 319 -5.67 9.10 10.67
CA GLY A 319 -5.05 9.11 9.35
C GLY A 319 -6.08 9.03 8.23
N PHE A 320 -7.01 8.07 8.31
CA PHE A 320 -8.10 7.95 7.36
C PHE A 320 -8.92 9.25 7.24
N VAL A 321 -9.42 9.78 8.36
CA VAL A 321 -10.25 10.99 8.36
C VAL A 321 -9.48 12.19 7.80
N SER A 322 -8.24 12.40 8.25
CA SER A 322 -7.43 13.54 7.83
C SER A 322 -7.04 13.44 6.35
N SER A 323 -6.69 12.24 5.88
CA SER A 323 -6.43 11.96 4.47
C SER A 323 -7.66 12.21 3.62
N PHE A 324 -8.84 11.75 4.04
CA PHE A 324 -10.08 11.98 3.29
C PHE A 324 -10.42 13.47 3.20
N ILE A 325 -10.26 14.22 4.30
CA ILE A 325 -10.42 15.70 4.28
C ILE A 325 -9.42 16.32 3.31
N GLY A 326 -8.15 15.89 3.33
CA GLY A 326 -7.14 16.30 2.35
C GLY A 326 -7.57 16.02 0.92
N GLY A 327 -8.15 14.86 0.65
CA GLY A 327 -8.68 14.50 -0.66
C GLY A 327 -9.83 15.38 -1.10
N VAL A 328 -10.81 15.64 -0.23
CA VAL A 328 -11.94 16.54 -0.53
C VAL A 328 -11.43 17.94 -0.86
N ILE A 329 -10.49 18.48 -0.08
CA ILE A 329 -9.89 19.78 -0.38
C ILE A 329 -9.12 19.75 -1.70
N GLY A 330 -8.31 18.71 -1.95
CA GLY A 330 -7.58 18.53 -3.21
C GLY A 330 -8.51 18.48 -4.42
N MET A 331 -9.63 17.77 -4.32
CA MET A 331 -10.66 17.69 -5.36
C MET A 331 -11.24 19.07 -5.66
N LEU A 332 -11.61 19.85 -4.63
CA LEU A 332 -12.13 21.20 -4.81
C LEU A 332 -11.09 22.13 -5.48
N LEU A 333 -9.83 22.02 -5.08
CA LEU A 333 -8.74 22.79 -5.70
C LEU A 333 -8.55 22.43 -7.18
N LEU A 334 -8.60 21.14 -7.53
CA LEU A 334 -8.57 20.70 -8.93
C LEU A 334 -9.77 21.23 -9.72
N GLY A 335 -10.97 21.20 -9.13
CA GLY A 335 -12.18 21.74 -9.75
C GLY A 335 -12.09 23.23 -10.05
N VAL A 336 -11.58 24.03 -9.09
CA VAL A 336 -11.35 25.48 -9.28
C VAL A 336 -10.26 25.75 -10.32
N ALA A 337 -9.23 24.91 -10.39
CA ALA A 337 -8.17 25.02 -11.38
C ALA A 337 -8.57 24.58 -12.80
N GLY A 338 -9.80 24.05 -12.99
CA GLY A 338 -10.27 23.51 -14.26
C GLY A 338 -9.61 22.19 -14.67
N GLY A 339 -9.02 21.47 -13.71
CA GLY A 339 -8.40 20.16 -13.92
C GLY A 339 -9.40 19.01 -13.93
N VAL A 340 -8.91 17.79 -14.19
CA VAL A 340 -9.73 16.58 -14.04
C VAL A 340 -10.12 16.42 -12.58
N LEU A 341 -11.43 16.30 -12.32
CA LEU A 341 -11.94 16.14 -10.96
C LEU A 341 -11.62 14.72 -10.46
N ILE A 342 -10.71 14.62 -9.50
CA ILE A 342 -10.38 13.37 -8.81
C ILE A 342 -11.24 13.26 -7.56
N ILE A 343 -12.19 12.32 -7.59
CA ILE A 343 -13.08 12.05 -6.45
C ILE A 343 -12.30 11.23 -5.42
N PRO A 344 -12.26 11.64 -4.13
CA PRO A 344 -11.60 10.91 -3.06
C PRO A 344 -12.04 9.44 -2.97
N GLY A 345 -11.18 8.53 -3.41
CA GLY A 345 -11.42 7.09 -3.33
C GLY A 345 -11.31 6.60 -1.88
N LEU A 346 -12.38 6.01 -1.34
CA LEU A 346 -12.41 5.61 0.08
C LEU A 346 -11.39 4.53 0.42
N VAL A 347 -11.12 3.61 -0.52
CA VAL A 347 -10.13 2.53 -0.33
C VAL A 347 -8.71 3.12 -0.20
N PRO A 348 -8.18 3.92 -1.16
CA PRO A 348 -6.91 4.62 -0.97
C PRO A 348 -6.87 5.51 0.27
N HIS A 349 -7.91 6.30 0.54
CA HIS A 349 -7.90 7.18 1.71
C HIS A 349 -7.90 6.39 3.02
N PHE A 350 -8.54 5.22 3.08
CA PHE A 350 -8.46 4.36 4.25
C PHE A 350 -7.08 3.71 4.36
N PHE A 351 -6.64 2.92 3.38
CA PHE A 351 -5.40 2.17 3.50
C PHE A 351 -4.17 3.09 3.50
N CYS A 352 -4.01 3.92 2.46
CA CYS A 352 -2.88 4.85 2.37
C CYS A 352 -2.96 5.94 3.44
N GLY A 353 -4.15 6.47 3.73
CA GLY A 353 -4.32 7.50 4.75
C GLY A 353 -4.07 6.99 6.17
N ALA A 354 -4.52 5.78 6.50
CA ALA A 354 -4.21 5.13 7.77
C ALA A 354 -2.71 4.92 7.94
N THR A 355 -2.03 4.36 6.92
CA THR A 355 -0.58 4.17 6.97
C THR A 355 0.17 5.50 7.07
N ALA A 356 -0.25 6.52 6.32
CA ALA A 356 0.29 7.87 6.47
C ALA A 356 0.10 8.41 7.89
N GLY A 357 -1.07 8.18 8.50
CA GLY A 357 -1.35 8.56 9.89
C GLY A 357 -0.40 7.90 10.88
N ILE A 358 -0.13 6.60 10.71
CA ILE A 358 0.81 5.83 11.55
C ILE A 358 2.24 6.39 11.43
N TYR A 359 2.69 6.64 10.20
CA TYR A 359 4.04 7.17 9.93
C TYR A 359 4.20 8.62 10.44
N GLY A 360 3.17 9.44 10.28
CA GLY A 360 3.11 10.78 10.85
C GLY A 360 3.07 10.75 12.38
N ASN A 361 2.38 9.78 12.98
CA ASN A 361 2.33 9.60 14.43
C ASN A 361 3.70 9.24 15.01
N ALA A 362 4.42 8.31 14.39
CA ALA A 362 5.74 7.85 14.86
C ALA A 362 6.80 8.96 14.90
N THR A 363 6.59 10.05 14.16
CA THR A 363 7.53 11.17 14.06
C THR A 363 7.02 12.47 14.66
N GLY A 364 5.71 12.69 14.71
CA GLY A 364 5.10 13.95 15.16
C GLY A 364 3.92 13.79 16.13
N GLY A 365 3.65 12.57 16.61
CA GLY A 365 2.52 12.27 17.47
C GLY A 365 1.17 12.63 16.83
N LYS A 366 0.19 13.01 17.64
CA LYS A 366 -1.17 13.42 17.22
C LYS A 366 -1.19 14.43 16.06
N ARG A 367 -0.34 15.47 16.12
CA ARG A 367 -0.26 16.50 15.07
C ARG A 367 0.34 15.95 13.79
N GLY A 368 1.39 15.14 13.92
CA GLY A 368 1.99 14.48 12.77
C GLY A 368 1.03 13.51 12.09
N ALA A 369 0.26 12.74 12.86
CA ALA A 369 -0.77 11.85 12.33
C ALA A 369 -1.80 12.60 11.49
N ALA A 370 -2.32 13.73 12.01
CA ALA A 370 -3.33 14.52 11.32
C ALA A 370 -2.78 15.26 10.09
N VAL A 371 -1.73 16.08 10.28
CA VAL A 371 -1.19 16.92 9.20
C VAL A 371 -0.46 16.10 8.14
N GLY A 372 0.28 15.07 8.54
CA GLY A 372 0.98 14.18 7.62
C GLY A 372 0.00 13.40 6.75
N ALA A 373 -1.05 12.82 7.35
CA ALA A 373 -2.08 12.12 6.59
C ALA A 373 -2.92 13.06 5.71
N PHE A 374 -3.18 14.29 6.15
CA PHE A 374 -3.80 15.32 5.31
C PHE A 374 -2.98 15.60 4.05
N VAL A 375 -1.65 15.71 4.18
CA VAL A 375 -0.78 15.89 3.00
C VAL A 375 -0.76 14.64 2.12
N ASN A 376 -0.74 13.44 2.70
CA ASN A 376 -0.97 12.22 1.93
C ASN A 376 -2.28 12.31 1.12
N GLY A 377 -3.37 12.76 1.73
CA GLY A 377 -4.67 12.96 1.07
C GLY A 377 -4.61 13.87 -0.15
N LEU A 378 -3.87 14.99 -0.05
CA LEU A 378 -3.61 15.87 -1.19
C LEU A 378 -2.78 15.16 -2.27
N LEU A 379 -1.71 14.49 -1.86
CA LEU A 379 -0.79 13.78 -2.77
C LEU A 379 -1.52 12.70 -3.59
N ILE A 380 -2.34 11.87 -2.95
CA ILE A 380 -3.16 10.84 -3.63
C ILE A 380 -4.39 11.40 -4.36
N THR A 381 -4.53 12.73 -4.41
CA THR A 381 -5.55 13.41 -5.23
C THR A 381 -4.91 14.08 -6.46
N PHE A 382 -3.81 14.80 -6.26
CA PHE A 382 -3.13 15.49 -7.37
C PHE A 382 -2.38 14.54 -8.29
N ILE A 383 -1.70 13.54 -7.74
CA ILE A 383 -0.88 12.64 -8.55
C ILE A 383 -1.70 11.80 -9.53
N PRO A 384 -2.85 11.19 -9.14
CA PRO A 384 -3.70 10.51 -10.10
C PRO A 384 -4.16 11.40 -11.25
N ALA A 385 -4.48 12.69 -11.00
CA ALA A 385 -4.83 13.63 -12.06
C ALA A 385 -3.69 13.81 -13.08
N LEU A 386 -2.45 13.85 -12.61
CA LEU A 386 -1.25 13.98 -13.45
C LEU A 386 -0.86 12.67 -14.13
N LEU A 387 -1.30 11.52 -13.60
CA LEU A 387 -1.04 10.21 -14.16
C LEU A 387 -1.93 9.92 -15.38
N LEU A 388 -3.19 10.35 -15.39
CA LEU A 388 -4.17 10.03 -16.44
C LEU A 388 -3.63 10.21 -17.88
N PRO A 389 -2.95 11.31 -18.24
CA PRO A 389 -2.49 11.52 -19.61
C PRO A 389 -1.43 10.52 -20.10
N VAL A 390 -0.71 9.85 -19.19
CA VAL A 390 0.36 8.90 -19.55
C VAL A 390 -0.10 7.43 -19.54
N LEU A 391 -1.39 7.17 -19.28
CA LEU A 391 -1.97 5.82 -19.25
C LEU A 391 -2.53 5.35 -20.61
N GLY A 392 -2.42 6.17 -21.67
CA GLY A 392 -3.01 5.84 -22.98
C GLY A 392 -4.52 5.63 -22.89
N ASP A 393 -5.04 4.56 -23.47
CA ASP A 393 -6.48 4.23 -23.49
C ASP A 393 -7.07 3.99 -22.08
N LEU A 394 -6.23 3.61 -21.11
CA LEU A 394 -6.64 3.46 -19.71
C LEU A 394 -6.88 4.82 -19.03
N GLY A 395 -6.31 5.90 -19.55
CA GLY A 395 -6.48 7.26 -19.02
C GLY A 395 -7.88 7.84 -19.23
N PHE A 396 -8.70 7.20 -20.08
CA PHE A 396 -10.09 7.59 -20.35
C PHE A 396 -11.12 6.79 -19.56
N GLN A 397 -10.67 5.95 -18.63
CA GLN A 397 -11.56 5.25 -17.71
C GLN A 397 -12.00 6.21 -16.59
N ASN A 398 -13.23 6.06 -16.09
CA ASN A 398 -13.69 6.80 -14.89
C ASN A 398 -13.02 6.29 -13.58
N THR A 399 -11.88 5.60 -13.70
CA THR A 399 -11.06 5.08 -12.59
C THR A 399 -9.58 5.14 -12.96
N THR A 400 -8.72 5.14 -11.95
CA THR A 400 -7.25 5.16 -12.10
C THR A 400 -6.55 4.57 -10.87
N PHE A 401 -5.23 4.50 -10.90
CA PHE A 401 -4.43 4.06 -9.75
C PHE A 401 -4.48 5.11 -8.63
N GLY A 402 -4.74 4.67 -7.40
CA GLY A 402 -4.96 5.53 -6.24
C GLY A 402 -3.74 5.77 -5.38
N ASP A 403 -2.76 4.87 -5.38
CA ASP A 403 -1.60 5.02 -4.52
C ASP A 403 -0.55 5.93 -5.15
N PHE A 404 0.14 6.68 -4.31
CA PHE A 404 1.06 7.71 -4.74
C PHE A 404 2.23 7.19 -5.58
N ASP A 405 2.81 6.04 -5.24
CA ASP A 405 4.01 5.56 -5.93
C ASP A 405 3.68 5.06 -7.35
N PHE A 406 2.47 4.52 -7.57
CA PHE A 406 1.98 4.22 -8.92
C PHE A 406 2.04 5.47 -9.79
N GLY A 407 1.48 6.58 -9.31
CA GLY A 407 1.48 7.81 -10.09
C GLY A 407 2.87 8.39 -10.30
N ILE A 408 3.73 8.42 -9.28
CA ILE A 408 5.10 8.92 -9.43
C ILE A 408 5.89 8.12 -10.47
N ILE A 409 5.82 6.79 -10.43
CA ILE A 409 6.57 5.93 -11.35
C ILE A 409 5.98 6.02 -12.76
N GLY A 410 4.65 5.96 -12.89
CA GLY A 410 3.97 6.08 -14.18
C GLY A 410 4.24 7.42 -14.86
N ILE A 411 4.13 8.53 -14.12
CA ILE A 411 4.43 9.87 -14.62
C ILE A 411 5.90 9.99 -15.02
N ALA A 412 6.83 9.49 -14.21
CA ALA A 412 8.26 9.55 -14.52
C ALA A 412 8.58 8.85 -15.85
N ILE A 413 8.08 7.63 -16.05
CA ILE A 413 8.29 6.88 -17.30
C ILE A 413 7.61 7.59 -18.47
N GLY A 414 6.33 7.95 -18.34
CA GLY A 414 5.56 8.57 -19.41
C GLY A 414 6.15 9.91 -19.86
N LYS A 415 6.53 10.78 -18.92
CA LYS A 415 7.13 12.09 -19.24
C LYS A 415 8.54 11.97 -19.79
N LEU A 416 9.37 11.06 -19.28
CA LEU A 416 10.70 10.86 -19.85
C LEU A 416 10.63 10.35 -21.30
N TYR A 417 9.65 9.50 -21.61
CA TYR A 417 9.38 9.10 -22.97
C TYR A 417 8.93 10.27 -23.85
N GLU A 418 8.01 11.11 -23.36
CA GLU A 418 7.55 12.31 -24.08
C GLU A 418 8.72 13.26 -24.45
N PHE A 419 9.68 13.46 -23.53
CA PHE A 419 10.79 14.39 -23.75
C PHE A 419 11.99 13.79 -24.48
N LEU A 420 12.33 12.52 -24.23
CA LEU A 420 13.59 11.90 -24.65
C LEU A 420 13.40 10.58 -25.41
N GLY A 421 12.16 10.19 -25.71
CA GLY A 421 11.82 8.90 -26.31
C GLY A 421 12.24 7.72 -25.44
N SER A 422 12.41 6.55 -26.06
CA SER A 422 12.82 5.32 -25.36
C SER A 422 14.16 5.46 -24.62
N THR A 423 15.04 6.37 -25.07
CA THR A 423 16.31 6.67 -24.42
C THR A 423 16.10 7.25 -23.01
N GLY A 424 15.07 8.07 -22.80
CA GLY A 424 14.73 8.61 -21.48
C GLY A 424 14.36 7.51 -20.48
N VAL A 425 13.54 6.56 -20.90
CA VAL A 425 13.11 5.42 -20.06
C VAL A 425 14.30 4.51 -19.72
N ILE A 426 15.15 4.22 -20.70
CA ILE A 426 16.35 3.40 -20.50
C ILE A 426 17.36 4.11 -19.59
N ALA A 427 17.52 5.44 -19.73
CA ALA A 427 18.40 6.22 -18.87
C ALA A 427 17.92 6.21 -17.42
N LEU A 428 16.61 6.33 -17.16
CA LEU A 428 16.05 6.17 -15.82
C LEU A 428 16.33 4.78 -15.26
N LEU A 429 16.11 3.73 -16.05
CA LEU A 429 16.39 2.36 -15.62
C LEU A 429 17.87 2.19 -15.26
N ALA A 430 18.78 2.71 -16.08
CA ALA A 430 20.21 2.68 -15.82
C ALA A 430 20.57 3.43 -14.53
N LEU A 431 19.95 4.59 -14.27
CA LEU A 431 20.13 5.34 -13.02
C LEU A 431 19.67 4.53 -11.80
N LEU A 432 18.54 3.83 -11.87
CA LEU A 432 18.06 2.96 -10.78
C LEU A 432 19.00 1.77 -10.53
N VAL A 433 19.52 1.16 -11.60
CA VAL A 433 20.53 0.10 -11.50
C VAL A 433 21.80 0.62 -10.82
N ILE A 434 22.29 1.79 -11.22
CA ILE A 434 23.44 2.45 -10.61
C ILE A 434 23.16 2.75 -9.13
N ALA A 435 21.98 3.28 -8.80
CA ALA A 435 21.59 3.60 -7.43
C ALA A 435 21.60 2.37 -6.51
N VAL A 436 21.33 1.18 -7.05
CA VAL A 436 21.34 -0.08 -6.30
C VAL A 436 22.74 -0.70 -6.22
N ILE A 437 23.54 -0.59 -7.27
CA ILE A 437 24.88 -1.19 -7.35
C ILE A 437 25.94 -0.35 -6.61
N VAL A 438 26.00 0.96 -6.84
CA VAL A 438 27.08 1.83 -6.34
C VAL A 438 27.23 1.79 -4.82
N PRO A 439 26.16 1.86 -3.99
CA PRO A 439 26.30 1.79 -2.54
C PRO A 439 26.95 0.49 -2.04
N SER A 440 26.91 -0.57 -2.84
CA SER A 440 27.55 -1.86 -2.53
C SER A 440 29.08 -1.78 -2.53
N PHE A 441 29.66 -0.79 -3.24
CA PHE A 441 31.10 -0.54 -3.30
C PHE A 441 31.57 0.57 -2.33
N MET A 442 30.65 1.22 -1.62
CA MET A 442 30.96 2.29 -0.66
C MET A 442 30.98 1.77 0.78
N LYS A 443 31.64 2.48 1.71
CA LYS A 443 31.45 2.22 3.15
C LYS A 443 30.11 2.83 3.59
N THR A 444 29.24 2.02 4.20
CA THR A 444 27.91 2.43 4.70
C THR A 444 27.83 2.14 6.19
N LYS A 445 26.97 2.87 6.93
CA LYS A 445 26.81 2.72 8.39
C LYS A 445 26.45 1.29 8.80
N SER A 446 25.63 0.60 8.01
CA SER A 446 25.31 -0.82 8.20
C SER A 446 25.42 -1.58 6.88
N LYS A 447 25.34 -2.92 6.95
CA LYS A 447 25.39 -3.82 5.77
C LYS A 447 24.15 -3.69 4.87
N VAL A 448 23.05 -3.17 5.42
CA VAL A 448 21.79 -2.97 4.72
C VAL A 448 21.50 -1.47 4.65
N ILE A 449 21.25 -0.94 3.44
CA ILE A 449 21.02 0.50 3.26
C ILE A 449 19.88 0.97 4.16
N ASN A 450 20.12 1.96 5.01
CA ASN A 450 19.13 2.60 5.90
C ASN A 450 18.48 1.70 6.96
N ASN A 451 18.92 0.45 7.13
CA ASN A 451 18.50 -0.37 8.27
C ASN A 451 19.51 -0.23 9.42
N ALA A 452 19.35 0.83 10.19
CA ALA A 452 20.05 1.06 11.44
C ALA A 452 19.07 1.77 12.38
N TYR A 453 18.78 1.14 13.52
CA TYR A 453 17.94 1.71 14.55
C TYR A 453 18.86 2.39 15.57
N ASP A 454 18.89 3.71 15.55
CA ASP A 454 19.51 4.51 16.60
C ASP A 454 18.37 5.00 17.50
N ASP A 455 18.34 4.52 18.75
CA ASP A 455 17.34 4.86 19.80
C ASP A 455 17.35 6.35 20.22
N GLY A 456 18.16 7.18 19.56
CA GLY A 456 18.24 8.60 19.83
C GLY A 456 19.59 9.18 19.45
N GLU A 457 19.68 9.73 18.25
CA GLU A 457 20.34 11.02 18.06
C GLU A 457 19.35 11.90 17.30
N ALA A 458 18.95 13.00 17.95
CA ALA A 458 18.14 14.05 17.37
C ALA A 458 18.76 14.47 16.03
N MET A 459 17.94 14.45 14.98
CA MET A 459 18.26 15.10 13.71
C MET A 459 17.64 16.48 13.69
#